data_AF-A0A0P1ISP2-F1
#
_entry.id   AF-A0A0P1ISP2-F1
#
_cell.length_a   1.000
_cell.length_b   1.000
_cell.length_c   1.000
_cell.angle_alpha   90.00
_cell.angle_beta   90.00
_cell.angle_gamma   90.00
#
_symmetry.space_group_name_H-M   'P 1'
#
loop_
_entity.id
_entity.type
_entity.pdbx_description
1 polymer ?
#
loop_
_entity_poly.entity_id
_entity_poly.type
_entity_poly.pdbx_seq_one_letter_code
_entity_poly.pdbx_strand_id
1 'polypeptide(L)' 'MTHIASHSAQKELNFEISYLVARFGRRQALVAIIKTCFKGKGRPPDSVSHLSNHLRRDIGMPEIVAKSRRGGTEKV' A
#
# COMPACT_ATOMS: atom_id res chain seq x y z
N MET A 1 -27.51 -0.60 -14.49
CA MET A 1 -27.92 -1.48 -13.36
C MET A 1 -26.86 -1.53 -12.24
N THR A 2 -26.18 -0.42 -11.90
CA THR A 2 -25.13 -0.39 -10.84
C THR A 2 -25.54 0.37 -9.57
N HIS A 3 -26.62 1.17 -9.65
CA HIS A 3 -27.02 2.10 -8.58
C HIS A 3 -27.76 1.45 -7.40
N ILE A 4 -28.31 0.24 -7.58
CA ILE A 4 -29.05 -0.48 -6.54
C ILE A 4 -28.08 -1.24 -5.62
N ALA A 5 -27.04 -1.84 -6.20
CA ALA A 5 -26.00 -2.57 -5.46
C ALA A 5 -25.12 -1.66 -4.59
N SER A 6 -24.86 -0.42 -5.02
CA SER A 6 -24.12 0.55 -4.20
C SER A 6 -24.91 0.98 -2.96
N HIS A 7 -26.23 1.09 -3.08
CA HIS A 7 -27.10 1.54 -2.00
C HIS A 7 -27.31 0.45 -0.93
N SER A 8 -27.40 -0.83 -1.32
CA SER A 8 -27.43 -1.94 -0.35
C SER A 8 -26.10 -2.06 0.39
N ALA A 9 -24.98 -1.96 -0.33
CA ALA A 9 -23.64 -2.01 0.26
C ALA A 9 -23.41 -0.88 1.28
N GLN A 10 -23.87 0.35 0.99
CA GLN A 10 -23.78 1.47 1.94
C GLN A 10 -24.59 1.24 3.22
N LYS A 11 -25.78 0.61 3.12
CA LYS A 11 -26.61 0.31 4.28
C LYS A 11 -25.97 -0.72 5.21
N GLU A 12 -25.43 -1.79 4.65
CA GLU A 12 -24.73 -2.82 5.41
C GLU A 12 -23.51 -2.24 6.14
N LEU A 13 -22.73 -1.41 5.45
CA LEU A 13 -21.56 -0.72 6.03
C LEU A 13 -21.96 0.21 7.19
N ASN A 14 -23.05 0.96 7.04
CA ASN A 14 -23.56 1.83 8.10
C ASN A 14 -24.02 1.05 9.33
N PHE A 15 -24.63 -0.12 9.13
CA PHE A 15 -25.03 -0.99 10.23
C PHE A 15 -23.82 -1.52 11.00
N GLU A 16 -22.80 -1.98 10.27
CA GLU A 16 -21.57 -2.52 10.86
C GLU A 16 -20.77 -1.44 11.62
N ILE A 17 -20.68 -0.22 11.07
CA ILE A 17 -20.08 0.92 11.77
C ILE A 17 -20.87 1.25 13.04
N SER A 18 -22.21 1.27 12.97
CA SER A 18 -23.05 1.57 14.13
C SER A 18 -22.89 0.51 15.23
N TYR A 19 -22.79 -0.76 14.85
CA TYR A 19 -22.51 -1.86 15.76
C TYR A 19 -21.13 -1.71 16.45
N LEU A 20 -20.08 -1.37 15.68
CA LEU A 20 -18.74 -1.13 16.21
C LEU A 20 -18.71 0.06 17.18
N VAL A 21 -19.42 1.14 16.85
CA VAL A 21 -19.53 2.34 17.70
C VAL A 21 -20.27 2.01 19.00
N ALA A 22 -21.35 1.23 18.93
CA ALA A 22 -22.11 0.82 20.11
C ALA A 22 -21.29 -0.10 21.04
N ARG A 23 -20.49 -1.00 20.46
CA ARG A 23 -19.73 -2.01 21.23
C ARG A 23 -18.43 -1.46 21.85
N PHE A 24 -17.71 -0.61 21.14
CA PHE A 24 -16.36 -0.16 21.54
C PHE A 24 -16.28 1.35 21.80
N GLY A 25 -17.36 2.09 21.55
CA GLY A 25 -17.39 3.54 21.62
C GLY A 25 -16.81 4.20 20.36
N ARG A 26 -17.28 5.43 20.11
CA ARG A 26 -16.96 6.22 18.90
C ARG A 26 -15.46 6.35 18.64
N ARG A 27 -14.66 6.58 19.68
CA ARG A 27 -13.22 6.84 19.54
C ARG A 27 -12.45 5.60 19.07
N GLN A 28 -12.77 4.42 19.62
CA GLN A 28 -12.08 3.19 19.24
C GLN A 28 -12.48 2.73 17.84
N ALA A 29 -13.77 2.84 17.49
CA ALA A 29 -14.25 2.56 16.14
C ALA A 29 -13.57 3.45 15.10
N LEU A 30 -13.44 4.75 15.36
CA LEU A 30 -12.74 5.69 14.48
C LEU A 30 -11.26 5.29 14.27
N VAL A 31 -10.55 4.97 15.36
CA VAL A 31 -9.13 4.53 15.26
C VAL A 31 -9.01 3.24 14.45
N ALA A 32 -9.93 2.29 14.61
CA ALA A 32 -9.92 1.04 13.86
C ALA A 32 -10.13 1.27 12.35
N ILE A 33 -11.11 2.12 11.97
CA ILE A 33 -11.37 2.50 10.57
C ILE A 33 -10.16 3.20 9.96
N ILE A 34 -9.55 4.13 10.69
CA ILE A 34 -8.34 4.82 10.25
C ILE A 34 -7.21 3.81 10.02
N LYS A 35 -6.95 2.92 10.98
CA LYS A 35 -5.92 1.89 10.86
C LYS A 35 -6.15 0.99 9.65
N THR A 36 -7.38 0.55 9.38
CA THR A 36 -7.67 -0.29 8.20
C THR A 36 -7.47 0.47 6.89
N CYS A 37 -7.83 1.75 6.82
CA CYS A 37 -7.52 2.60 5.66
C CYS A 37 -6.01 2.74 5.40
N PHE A 38 -5.18 2.73 6.45
CA PHE A 38 -3.73 2.81 6.31
C PHE A 38 -3.03 1.46 6.14
N LYS A 39 -3.62 0.35 6.60
CA LYS A 39 -3.01 -0.99 6.57
C LYS A 39 -2.71 -1.50 5.16
N GLY A 40 -3.44 -1.02 4.14
CA GLY A 40 -3.24 -1.40 2.73
C GLY A 40 -2.25 -0.50 1.96
N LYS A 41 -1.86 0.64 2.52
CA LYS A 41 -0.85 1.50 1.92
C LYS A 41 0.51 1.03 2.44
N GLY A 42 1.08 0.02 1.78
CA GLY A 42 2.49 -0.30 1.95
C GLY A 42 3.30 0.98 1.85
N ARG A 43 4.32 1.13 2.70
CA ARG A 43 5.25 2.26 2.62
C ARG A 43 5.66 2.39 1.14
N PRO A 44 5.45 3.56 0.49
CA PRO A 44 5.90 3.73 -0.87
C PRO A 44 7.39 3.35 -0.90
N PRO A 45 7.86 2.62 -1.94
CA PRO A 45 9.24 2.19 -1.99
C PRO A 45 10.11 3.42 -1.73
N ASP A 46 11.04 3.32 -0.77
CA ASP A 46 11.91 4.42 -0.42
C ASP A 46 12.55 4.94 -1.73
N SER A 47 12.43 6.24 -2.00
CA SER A 47 12.85 6.87 -3.28
C SER A 47 14.33 6.60 -3.63
N VAL A 48 15.08 6.09 -2.64
CA VAL A 48 16.43 5.56 -2.74
C VAL A 48 16.58 4.47 -3.82
N SER A 49 15.53 3.70 -4.11
CA SER A 49 15.52 2.69 -5.16
C SER A 49 15.62 3.26 -6.59
N HIS A 50 15.25 4.54 -6.77
CA HIS A 50 15.25 5.23 -8.06
C HIS A 50 16.44 6.20 -8.22
N LEU A 51 17.32 6.31 -7.23
CA LEU A 51 18.50 7.17 -7.31
C LEU A 51 19.49 6.65 -8.34
N SER A 52 20.03 7.55 -9.16
CA SER A 52 21.16 7.25 -10.05
C SER A 52 22.41 6.92 -9.22
N ASN A 53 23.31 6.10 -9.77
CA ASN A 53 24.54 5.72 -9.07
C ASN A 53 25.41 6.93 -8.69
N HIS A 54 25.38 8.00 -9.50
CA HIS A 54 26.03 9.26 -9.17
C HIS A 54 25.47 9.87 -7.88
N LEU A 55 24.15 10.03 -7.78
CA LEU A 55 23.52 10.60 -6.59
C LEU A 55 23.70 9.69 -5.36
N ARG A 56 23.72 8.35 -5.56
CA ARG A 56 24.00 7.38 -4.48
C ARG A 56 25.41 7.53 -3.95
N ARG A 57 26.39 7.75 -4.82
CA ARG A 57 27.79 7.98 -4.44
C ARG A 57 27.97 9.25 -3.62
N ASP A 58 27.29 10.33 -4.02
CA ASP A 58 27.36 11.62 -3.32
C ASP A 58 26.80 11.57 -1.90
N ILE A 59 25.80 10.71 -1.65
CA ILE A 59 25.21 10.48 -0.32
C ILE A 59 25.84 9.31 0.45
N GLY A 60 26.93 8.72 -0.06
CA GLY A 60 27.63 7.61 0.59
C GLY A 60 26.89 6.26 0.55
N MET A 61 25.94 6.08 -0.37
CA MET A 61 25.24 4.82 -0.59
C MET A 61 25.93 3.93 -1.64
N PRO A 62 25.89 2.60 -1.49
CA PRO A 62 26.46 1.67 -2.47
C PRO A 62 25.70 1.71 -3.79
N GLU A 63 26.40 1.54 -4.91
CA GLU A 63 25.82 1.54 -6.26
C GLU A 63 24.90 0.33 -6.49
N ILE A 64 23.84 0.50 -7.28
CA ILE A 64 23.01 -0.64 -7.70
C ILE A 64 23.71 -1.33 -8.86
N VAL A 65 24.32 -2.48 -8.60
CA VAL A 65 24.79 -3.38 -9.64
C VAL A 65 23.58 -4.14 -10.18
N ALA A 66 23.02 -3.70 -11.30
CA ALA A 66 21.99 -4.47 -11.99
C ALA A 66 22.55 -5.86 -12.29
N LYS A 67 21.91 -6.93 -11.78
CA LYS A 67 22.25 -8.30 -12.15
C LYS A 67 22.09 -8.42 -13.67
N SER A 68 23.20 -8.37 -14.38
CA SER A 68 23.27 -8.64 -15.81
C SER A 68 22.72 -10.04 -16.03
N ARG A 69 21.51 -10.14 -16.59
CA ARG A 69 21.06 -11.38 -17.22
C ARG A 69 21.91 -11.59 -18.47
N ARG A 70 23.15 -12.07 -18.30
CA ARG A 70 23.90 -12.70 -19.39
C ARG A 70 23.23 -14.05 -19.64
N GLY A 71 22.12 -14.02 -20.38
CA GLY A 71 21.66 -15.20 -21.11
C GLY A 71 22.67 -15.46 -22.21
N GLY A 72 23.48 -16.50 -22.05
CA GLY A 72 24.44 -16.93 -23.04
C GLY A 72 23.73 -17.27 -24.34
N THR A 73 24.13 -16.62 -25.44
CA THR A 73 23.92 -17.14 -26.78
C THR A 73 24.94 -18.26 -26.99
N GLU A 74 24.58 -19.48 -26.62
CA GLU A 74 25.25 -20.68 -27.10
C GLU A 74 24.71 -20.96 -28.51
N LYS A 75 25.54 -20.68 -29.52
CA LYS A 75 25.28 -21.07 -30.91
C LYS A 75 25.63 -22.55 -31.04
N VAL A 76 24.64 -23.35 -31.45
CA VAL A 76 24.83 -24.67 -32.07
C VAL A 76 24.62 -24.51 -33.57
#